data_AF-A0A3D4I1B0-F1
#
_entry.id   AF-A0A3D4I1B0-F1
#
_cell.length_a   1.000
_cell.length_b   1.000
_cell.length_c   1.000
_cell.angle_alpha   90.00
_cell.angle_beta   90.00
_cell.angle_gamma   90.00
#
_symmetry.space_group_name_H-M   'P 1'
#
loop_
_entity.id
_entity.type
_entity.pdbx_description
1 polymer ?
#
loop_
_entity_poly.entity_id
_entity_poly.type
_entity_poly.pdbx_seq_one_letter_code
_entity_poly.pdbx_strand_id
1 'polypeptide(L)' 'MYKTSIFLSSIESVKKFVTLSSKYDFPVNLVTDKYMIDAKSIMGI' A
#
# COMPACT_ATOMS: atom_id res chain seq x y z
N MET A 1 14.08 -1.30 9.19
CA MET A 1 12.86 -0.68 8.61
C MET A 1 13.21 -0.19 7.22
N TYR A 2 12.56 -0.70 6.19
CA TYR A 2 12.79 -0.29 4.80
C TYR A 2 11.67 0.64 4.34
N LYS A 3 12.01 1.69 3.58
CA LYS A 3 11.05 2.63 3.01
C LYS A 3 11.41 2.91 1.56
N THR A 4 10.40 3.08 0.73
CA THR A 4 10.55 3.51 -0.67
C THR A 4 9.33 4.33 -1.07
N SER A 5 9.51 5.23 -2.03
CA SER A 5 8.42 5.97 -2.65
C SER A 5 7.84 5.15 -3.79
N ILE A 6 6.51 5.13 -3.90
CA ILE A 6 5.81 4.47 -4.99
C ILE A 6 4.77 5.42 -5.58
N PHE A 7 4.42 5.18 -6.85
CA PHE A 7 3.35 5.90 -7.51
C PHE A 7 2.33 4.89 -8.05
N LEU A 8 1.08 4.99 -7.58
CA LEU A 8 -0.04 4.16 -8.00
C LEU A 8 -0.94 4.99 -8.91
N SER A 9 -0.75 4.87 -10.23
CA SER A 9 -1.35 5.76 -11.23
C SER A 9 -2.80 5.42 -11.61
N SER A 10 -3.30 4.26 -11.19
CA SER A 10 -4.63 3.78 -11.56
C SER A 10 -5.21 2.81 -10.53
N ILE A 11 -6.53 2.65 -10.54
CA ILE A 11 -7.24 1.68 -9.69
C ILE A 11 -6.67 0.26 -9.88
N GLU A 12 -6.24 -0.10 -11.10
CA GLU A 12 -5.66 -1.41 -11.35
C GLU A 12 -4.28 -1.59 -10.72
N SER A 13 -3.45 -0.53 -10.71
CA SER A 13 -2.18 -0.54 -9.98
C SER A 13 -2.39 -0.70 -8.46
N VAL A 14 -3.42 -0.05 -7.91
CA VAL A 14 -3.82 -0.20 -6.49
C VAL A 14 -4.23 -1.64 -6.20
N LYS A 15 -5.09 -2.25 -7.03
CA LYS A 15 -5.50 -3.66 -6.85
C LYS A 15 -4.32 -4.63 -6.86
N LYS A 16 -3.38 -4.45 -7.81
CA LYS A 16 -2.16 -5.28 -7.90
C LYS A 16 -1.28 -5.10 -6.66
N PHE A 17 -1.13 -3.86 -6.19
CA PHE A 17 -0.36 -3.55 -4.99
C PHE A 17 -0.96 -4.17 -3.73
N VAL A 18 -2.28 -4.01 -3.51
CA VAL A 18 -2.99 -4.63 -2.37
C VAL A 18 -2.91 -6.15 -2.42
N THR A 19 -3.04 -6.75 -3.61
CA THR A 19 -2.90 -8.20 -3.78
C THR A 19 -1.48 -8.67 -3.45
N LEU A 20 -0.47 -7.88 -3.78
CA LEU A 20 0.93 -8.20 -3.47
C LEU A 20 1.20 -8.06 -1.96
N SER A 21 0.80 -6.96 -1.33
CA SER A 21 1.03 -6.71 0.10
C SER A 21 0.33 -7.74 0.99
N SER A 22 -0.87 -8.19 0.60
CA SER A 22 -1.65 -9.20 1.34
C SER A 22 -1.07 -10.61 1.29
N LYS A 23 -0.10 -10.90 0.41
CA LYS A 23 0.60 -12.21 0.39
C LYS A 23 1.63 -12.39 1.50
N TYR A 24 1.94 -11.32 2.22
CA TYR A 24 2.99 -11.34 3.23
C TYR A 24 2.40 -11.09 4.62
N ASP A 25 2.87 -11.82 5.62
CA ASP A 25 2.34 -11.74 6.99
C ASP A 25 2.88 -10.57 7.81
N PHE A 26 3.85 -9.83 7.28
CA PHE A 26 4.35 -8.62 7.93
C PHE A 26 3.47 -7.39 7.64
N PRO A 27 3.49 -6.36 8.50
CA PRO A 27 2.80 -5.09 8.25
C PRO A 27 3.42 -4.34 7.08
N VAL A 28 2.58 -3.85 6.17
CA VAL A 28 2.97 -2.94 5.09
C VAL A 28 2.07 -1.72 5.19
N ASN A 29 2.67 -0.54 5.31
CA ASN A 29 1.92 0.71 5.47
C ASN A 29 2.29 1.68 4.36
N LEU A 30 1.28 2.32 3.77
CA LEU A 30 1.48 3.52 2.98
C LEU A 30 1.44 4.72 3.91
N VAL A 31 2.44 5.58 3.79
CA VAL A 31 2.58 6.76 4.63
C VAL A 31 2.61 7.98 3.73
N THR A 32 1.74 8.93 4.03
CA THR A 32 1.78 10.30 3.54
C THR A 32 2.14 11.22 4.70
N ASP A 33 2.32 12.51 4.46
CA ASP A 33 2.62 13.47 5.53
C ASP A 33 1.51 13.55 6.61
N LYS A 34 0.29 13.11 6.28
CA LYS A 34 -0.90 13.25 7.14
C LYS A 34 -1.50 11.92 7.59
N TYR A 35 -1.29 10.84 6.85
CA TYR A 35 -1.99 9.58 7.06
C TYR A 35 -1.05 8.39 6.95
N MET A 36 -1.30 7.40 7.79
CA MET A 36 -0.78 6.05 7.65
C MET A 36 -1.95 5.13 7.32
N ILE A 37 -1.82 4.41 6.22
CA ILE A 37 -2.86 3.52 5.67
C ILE A 37 -2.29 2.11 5.62
N ASP A 38 -3.11 1.12 6.00
CA ASP A 38 -2.77 -0.28 5.81
C ASP A 38 -2.76 -0.62 4.31
N ALA A 39 -1.60 -1.01 3.79
CA ALA A 39 -1.42 -1.35 2.38
C ALA A 39 -2.20 -2.60 1.95
N LYS A 40 -2.78 -3.36 2.89
CA LYS A 40 -3.61 -4.54 2.62
C LYS A 40 -5.09 -4.19 2.43
N SER A 41 -5.49 -2.93 2.66
CA SER A 41 -6.87 -2.45 2.46
C SER A 41 -6.98 -1.54 1.24
N ILE A 42 -7.86 -1.87 0.30
CA ILE A 42 -8.06 -1.08 -0.92
C ILE A 42 -8.78 0.25 -0.68
N MET A 43 -9.61 0.36 0.37
CA MET A 43 -10.46 1.53 0.56
C MET A 43 -9.69 2.80 0.98
N GLY A 44 -8.51 2.64 1.58
CA GLY A 44 -7.72 3.77 2.09
C GLY A 44 -6.64 4.28 1.14
N ILE A 45 -6.41 3.59 0.01
CA ILE A 45 -5.30 3.85 -0.93
C ILE A 45 -5.82 4.61 -2.14
#